data_AF-A0AAD7FBE8-F1
#
_entry.id   AF-A0AAD7FBE8-F1
#
_cell.length_a   1.000
_cell.length_b   1.000
_cell.length_c   1.000
_cell.angle_alpha   90.00
_cell.angle_beta   90.00
_cell.angle_gamma   90.00
#
_symmetry.space_group_name_H-M   'P 1'
#
loop_
_entity.id
_entity.type
_entity.pdbx_description
1 polymer ?
#
loop_
_entity_poly.entity_id
_entity_poly.type
_entity_poly.pdbx_seq_one_letter_code
_entity_poly.pdbx_strand_id
1 'polypeptide(L)'
;MQACSLYLRIGASNSLKTRAECFSWRDDFGSRGRVPDEFFESEQGAGHICVERQARENIHDIEHCWPGGERASWMESGQRHFHGHRWTYFEQRLRRKRKRDESINHGLVRRVDPPTRDLSSACPPPRSRRSNLTHIRRTSCHSSCPAHCPATLPLQTPFPEFLSSNIAPSTDAQSAIIYEAIQTARMDASRVETALLQLSARRSELNDFIRKNSSILSILSQIFDRCVHPKDTFNPRRHAAWVVARVCRRWRAIAIDTPELWRHFVLQDSQFPQTYLRNSVKMQLQRGRHAPLSIQLAAGPTMLDVMDVLFAAAAQWEAVTFSTERQLAFFVKYRSPYPLLRKLCFREPKLTMRFGAPSQPLDADMVNSLPGLTDLVWDAPRFPNQLPLPWAQLSLCELRRVRIADVQWILSFLPPTTHVTAIDIGAGNRPSLIAKESQIQSLRLEHSSIVLVALTAPMLKKLDMDARTNHIRKNC
;
A
#
# COMPACT_ATOMS: atom_id res chain seq x y z
N MET A 1 44.61 -30.58 33.82
CA MET A 1 43.92 -29.28 33.95
C MET A 1 42.78 -29.28 32.94
N GLN A 2 41.66 -29.95 33.25
CA GLN A 2 40.42 -29.40 33.84
C GLN A 2 39.76 -28.34 32.93
N ALA A 3 38.47 -28.38 32.59
CA ALA A 3 37.41 -29.37 32.76
C ALA A 3 36.22 -28.95 31.87
N CYS A 4 35.42 -29.93 31.46
CA CYS A 4 34.11 -29.80 30.82
C CYS A 4 33.12 -28.97 31.68
N SER A 5 32.19 -28.27 31.02
CA SER A 5 30.88 -27.93 31.61
C SER A 5 29.77 -28.21 30.60
N LEU A 6 29.16 -29.36 30.80
CA LEU A 6 27.88 -29.81 30.28
C LEU A 6 26.77 -29.09 31.08
N TYR A 7 25.75 -28.51 30.44
CA TYR A 7 24.50 -28.20 31.15
C TYR A 7 23.30 -28.79 30.39
N LEU A 8 22.71 -29.78 31.04
CA LEU A 8 21.48 -30.48 30.71
C LEU A 8 20.26 -29.67 31.17
N ARG A 9 19.18 -29.80 30.40
CA ARG A 9 17.82 -29.37 30.74
C ARG A 9 17.31 -30.11 31.98
N ILE A 10 16.62 -29.38 32.86
CA ILE A 10 15.49 -29.90 33.64
C ILE A 10 14.36 -28.87 33.55
N GLY A 11 13.19 -29.34 33.14
CA GLY A 11 11.95 -28.58 33.18
C GLY A 11 11.18 -28.81 34.48
N ALA A 12 10.44 -27.80 34.90
CA ALA A 12 9.26 -27.91 35.77
C ALA A 12 8.40 -26.66 35.51
N SER A 13 7.32 -26.82 34.75
CA SER A 13 5.94 -26.67 35.24
C SER A 13 5.70 -25.44 36.12
N ASN A 14 5.02 -24.43 35.58
CA ASN A 14 3.94 -23.78 36.32
C ASN A 14 2.88 -23.23 35.37
N SER A 15 1.68 -23.76 35.55
CA SER A 15 0.44 -23.38 34.91
C SER A 15 -0.05 -22.04 35.46
N LEU A 16 -0.25 -21.05 34.60
CA LEU A 16 -1.25 -20.02 34.81
C LEU A 16 -1.98 -19.80 33.48
N LYS A 17 -3.17 -20.38 33.41
CA LYS A 17 -4.15 -20.20 32.34
C LYS A 17 -4.72 -18.78 32.44
N THR A 18 -4.34 -17.88 31.54
CA THR A 18 -5.19 -16.74 31.17
C THR A 18 -5.80 -17.01 29.80
N ARG A 19 -7.13 -17.12 29.84
CA ARG A 19 -8.03 -17.54 28.78
C ARG A 19 -8.34 -16.31 27.90
N ALA A 20 -7.73 -16.23 26.73
CA ALA A 20 -8.17 -15.33 25.66
C ALA A 20 -8.60 -16.21 24.48
N GLU A 21 -9.90 -16.48 24.39
CA GLU A 21 -10.54 -17.21 23.30
C GLU A 21 -10.57 -16.31 22.05
N CYS A 22 -9.60 -16.49 21.15
CA CYS A 22 -9.74 -16.09 19.75
C CYS A 22 -10.25 -17.30 18.95
N PHE A 23 -11.52 -17.26 18.57
CA PHE A 23 -12.12 -18.14 17.58
C PHE A 23 -11.38 -18.01 16.24
N SER A 24 -10.58 -19.02 15.86
CA SER A 24 -10.14 -19.20 14.47
C SER A 24 -11.14 -20.12 13.78
N TRP A 25 -11.79 -19.62 12.74
CA TRP A 25 -12.56 -20.47 11.82
C TRP A 25 -11.61 -21.39 11.06
N ARG A 26 -11.81 -22.71 11.21
CA ARG A 26 -11.31 -23.74 10.29
C ARG A 26 -12.26 -23.74 9.09
N ASP A 27 -11.73 -23.47 7.91
CA ASP A 27 -12.39 -23.85 6.66
C ASP A 27 -11.80 -25.20 6.22
N ASP A 28 -12.52 -26.28 6.54
CA ASP A 28 -12.41 -27.57 5.86
C ASP A 28 -13.22 -27.48 4.55
N PHE A 29 -12.55 -27.49 3.40
CA PHE A 29 -13.19 -27.80 2.12
C PHE A 29 -12.49 -29.00 1.48
N GLY A 30 -13.16 -30.15 1.60
CA GLY A 30 -12.79 -31.38 0.91
C GLY A 30 -12.96 -31.22 -0.60
N SER A 31 -11.88 -31.47 -1.33
CA SER A 31 -11.87 -31.54 -2.79
C SER A 31 -12.20 -32.98 -3.20
N ARG A 32 -13.41 -33.23 -3.70
CA ARG A 32 -13.69 -34.46 -4.46
C ARG A 32 -13.23 -34.26 -5.90
N GLY A 33 -12.29 -35.09 -6.32
CA GLY A 33 -11.74 -35.11 -7.66
C GLY A 33 -12.77 -35.54 -8.70
N ARG A 34 -12.62 -35.01 -9.91
CA ARG A 34 -13.10 -35.62 -11.14
C ARG A 34 -11.91 -35.75 -12.08
N VAL A 35 -11.67 -37.00 -12.49
CA VAL A 35 -10.82 -37.39 -13.62
C VAL A 35 -11.59 -37.08 -14.91
N PRO A 36 -10.91 -36.68 -15.99
CA PRO A 36 -11.38 -37.05 -17.32
C PRO A 36 -10.34 -37.88 -18.07
N ASP A 37 -10.84 -38.97 -18.64
CA ASP A 37 -10.15 -39.86 -19.56
C ASP A 37 -9.83 -39.18 -20.90
N GLU A 38 -8.74 -39.66 -21.50
CA GLU A 38 -8.23 -39.36 -22.84
C GLU A 38 -9.10 -40.03 -23.93
N PHE A 39 -9.22 -39.42 -25.11
CA PHE A 39 -8.85 -39.99 -26.43
C PHE A 39 -9.05 -38.96 -27.59
N PHE A 40 -8.49 -39.28 -28.76
CA PHE A 40 -7.81 -38.42 -29.76
C PHE A 40 -8.59 -38.12 -31.06
N GLU A 41 -8.17 -37.04 -31.77
CA GLU A 41 -8.31 -36.64 -33.22
C GLU A 41 -9.72 -36.54 -33.86
N SER A 42 -10.08 -35.62 -34.77
CA SER A 42 -9.36 -34.94 -35.86
C SER A 42 -10.07 -33.65 -36.38
N GLU A 43 -9.27 -32.65 -36.75
CA GLU A 43 -9.29 -31.76 -37.94
C GLU A 43 -10.54 -31.13 -38.63
N GLN A 44 -10.31 -29.87 -39.08
CA GLN A 44 -10.97 -29.02 -40.11
C GLN A 44 -12.33 -28.39 -39.74
N GLY A 45 -12.68 -27.12 -40.04
CA GLY A 45 -12.07 -26.00 -40.75
C GLY A 45 -13.16 -24.92 -40.98
N ALA A 46 -12.76 -23.63 -40.92
CA ALA A 46 -13.37 -22.40 -41.49
C ALA A 46 -14.88 -22.04 -41.31
N GLY A 47 -15.14 -20.76 -40.99
CA GLY A 47 -16.34 -20.05 -41.46
C GLY A 47 -17.02 -19.09 -40.48
N HIS A 48 -16.86 -17.78 -40.70
CA HIS A 48 -17.64 -16.69 -40.09
C HIS A 48 -19.11 -16.66 -40.56
N ILE A 49 -20.06 -16.24 -39.70
CA ILE A 49 -21.05 -15.14 -39.89
C ILE A 49 -22.09 -15.14 -38.73
N CYS A 50 -22.49 -13.93 -38.31
CA CYS A 50 -23.53 -13.59 -37.34
C CYS A 50 -24.95 -14.09 -37.70
N VAL A 51 -25.80 -14.34 -36.67
CA VAL A 51 -27.07 -13.62 -36.37
C VAL A 51 -27.91 -14.41 -35.34
N GLU A 52 -28.19 -13.73 -34.23
CA GLU A 52 -29.45 -13.63 -33.46
C GLU A 52 -30.55 -14.72 -33.49
N ARG A 53 -31.07 -15.02 -32.28
CA ARG A 53 -32.42 -15.54 -31.92
C ARG A 53 -32.80 -16.96 -32.36
N GLN A 54 -33.05 -17.82 -31.37
CA GLN A 54 -34.40 -18.18 -30.89
C GLN A 54 -34.33 -19.55 -30.20
N ALA A 55 -34.38 -19.55 -28.87
CA ALA A 55 -34.58 -20.75 -28.08
C ALA A 55 -36.05 -21.16 -28.16
N ARG A 56 -36.34 -22.37 -28.64
CA ARG A 56 -37.44 -23.25 -28.19
C ARG A 56 -37.41 -24.57 -28.97
N GLU A 57 -37.73 -25.63 -28.22
CA GLU A 57 -38.24 -26.93 -28.69
C GLU A 57 -37.24 -27.88 -29.35
N ASN A 58 -36.81 -28.89 -28.59
CA ASN A 58 -37.02 -30.31 -28.92
C ASN A 58 -36.26 -31.19 -27.91
N ILE A 59 -36.99 -31.74 -26.94
CA ILE A 59 -36.62 -32.97 -26.25
C ILE A 59 -37.81 -33.90 -26.39
N HIS A 60 -37.68 -34.85 -27.32
CA HIS A 60 -38.41 -36.10 -27.31
C HIS A 60 -37.38 -37.21 -27.57
N ASP A 61 -37.58 -38.30 -26.84
CA ASP A 61 -36.99 -39.63 -27.00
C ASP A 61 -35.58 -39.85 -26.41
N ILE A 62 -35.56 -40.53 -25.26
CA ILE A 62 -35.30 -41.97 -25.19
C ILE A 62 -35.71 -42.45 -23.79
N GLU A 63 -36.76 -43.28 -23.75
CA GLU A 63 -37.09 -44.12 -22.60
C GLU A 63 -36.40 -45.49 -22.70
N HIS A 64 -36.19 -46.07 -21.52
CA HIS A 64 -36.03 -47.50 -21.19
C HIS A 64 -34.62 -48.12 -21.10
N CYS A 65 -34.16 -48.29 -19.85
CA CYS A 65 -33.81 -49.60 -19.27
C CYS A 65 -33.69 -49.53 -17.71
N TRP A 66 -34.74 -50.00 -16.99
CA TRP A 66 -34.74 -50.80 -15.74
C TRP A 66 -34.12 -50.22 -14.41
N PRO A 67 -34.49 -50.72 -13.20
CA PRO A 67 -35.67 -50.30 -12.43
C PRO A 67 -35.37 -49.86 -10.97
N GLY A 68 -36.33 -49.14 -10.37
CA GLY A 68 -36.71 -49.31 -8.96
C GLY A 68 -35.86 -48.63 -7.86
N GLY A 69 -36.54 -47.88 -6.99
CA GLY A 69 -36.13 -47.73 -5.59
C GLY A 69 -35.87 -46.31 -5.08
N GLU A 70 -36.97 -45.58 -4.84
CA GLU A 70 -37.16 -44.63 -3.72
C GLU A 70 -35.92 -43.89 -3.13
N ARG A 71 -35.77 -42.60 -3.48
CA ARG A 71 -35.47 -41.51 -2.53
C ARG A 71 -35.43 -40.16 -3.26
N ALA A 72 -36.60 -39.54 -3.42
CA ALA A 72 -36.71 -38.14 -3.81
C ALA A 72 -37.95 -37.51 -3.16
N SER A 73 -37.87 -37.32 -1.85
CA SER A 73 -38.59 -36.29 -1.10
C SER A 73 -37.60 -35.87 -0.01
N TRP A 74 -37.52 -34.57 0.30
CA TRP A 74 -36.48 -33.92 1.12
C TRP A 74 -35.24 -33.39 0.37
N MET A 75 -35.41 -32.59 -0.69
CA MET A 75 -34.38 -31.57 -1.00
C MET A 75 -34.85 -30.37 -1.84
N GLU A 76 -36.10 -29.90 -1.69
CA GLU A 76 -36.54 -28.64 -2.34
C GLU A 76 -37.09 -27.56 -1.40
N SER A 77 -37.19 -27.81 -0.09
CA SER A 77 -37.70 -26.83 0.88
C SER A 77 -36.61 -26.06 1.66
N GLY A 78 -35.32 -26.37 1.46
CA GLY A 78 -34.23 -25.81 2.28
C GLY A 78 -33.58 -24.51 1.77
N GLN A 79 -33.70 -24.16 0.48
CA GLN A 79 -32.89 -23.09 -0.12
C GLN A 79 -33.60 -21.75 -0.34
N ARG A 80 -34.91 -21.63 -0.04
CA ARG A 80 -35.64 -20.34 -0.17
C ARG A 80 -35.84 -19.56 1.14
N HIS A 81 -35.44 -20.08 2.30
CA HIS A 81 -35.70 -19.42 3.59
C HIS A 81 -34.55 -18.60 4.19
N PHE A 82 -33.34 -18.64 3.63
CA PHE A 82 -32.18 -17.96 4.25
C PHE A 82 -31.84 -16.56 3.70
N HIS A 83 -32.41 -16.14 2.56
CA HIS A 83 -32.14 -14.81 2.00
C HIS A 83 -33.22 -13.74 2.28
N GLY A 84 -34.43 -14.12 2.72
CA GLY A 84 -35.52 -13.17 2.99
C GLY A 84 -35.41 -12.44 4.34
N HIS A 85 -34.93 -13.11 5.39
CA HIS A 85 -35.00 -12.57 6.76
C HIS A 85 -33.89 -11.55 7.11
N ARG A 86 -32.76 -11.55 6.39
CA ARG A 86 -31.68 -10.58 6.64
C ARG A 86 -31.91 -9.23 5.97
N TRP A 87 -32.66 -9.18 4.87
CA TRP A 87 -33.01 -7.91 4.22
C TRP A 87 -34.05 -7.17 5.06
N THR A 88 -35.14 -7.82 5.48
CA THR A 88 -36.21 -7.16 6.25
C THR A 88 -35.73 -6.52 7.56
N TYR A 89 -34.74 -7.12 8.25
CA TYR A 89 -34.14 -6.53 9.45
C TYR A 89 -33.31 -5.26 9.17
N PHE A 90 -32.60 -5.20 8.02
CA PHE A 90 -31.80 -4.05 7.63
C PHE A 90 -32.66 -2.85 7.18
N GLU A 91 -33.73 -3.11 6.42
CA GLU A 91 -34.73 -2.08 6.09
C GLU A 91 -35.43 -1.53 7.34
N GLN A 92 -35.81 -2.39 8.29
CA GLN A 92 -36.42 -1.95 9.54
C GLN A 92 -35.46 -1.09 10.38
N ARG A 93 -34.17 -1.39 10.39
CA ARG A 93 -33.16 -0.60 11.11
C ARG A 93 -32.90 0.76 10.45
N LEU A 94 -32.92 0.83 9.11
CA LEU A 94 -32.81 2.09 8.37
C LEU A 94 -34.05 2.96 8.55
N ARG A 95 -35.26 2.38 8.52
CA ARG A 95 -36.52 3.10 8.80
C ARG A 95 -36.58 3.62 10.24
N ARG A 96 -36.11 2.86 11.23
CA ARG A 96 -36.02 3.31 12.63
C ARG A 96 -35.02 4.44 12.81
N LYS A 97 -33.89 4.41 12.09
CA LYS A 97 -32.90 5.51 12.12
C LYS A 97 -33.47 6.79 11.50
N ARG A 98 -34.14 6.68 10.34
CA ARG A 98 -34.79 7.81 9.66
C ARG A 98 -35.89 8.46 10.50
N LYS A 99 -36.74 7.66 11.15
CA LYS A 99 -37.76 8.17 12.10
C LYS A 99 -37.16 8.84 13.34
N ARG A 100 -35.99 8.38 13.81
CA ARG A 100 -35.30 9.00 14.94
C ARG A 100 -34.70 10.36 14.56
N ASP A 101 -34.13 10.45 13.36
CA ASP A 101 -33.56 11.70 12.84
C ASP A 101 -34.67 12.73 12.49
N GLU A 102 -35.84 12.29 12.02
CA GLU A 102 -37.03 13.14 11.83
C GLU A 102 -37.65 13.61 13.16
N SER A 103 -37.66 12.76 14.20
CA SER A 103 -38.13 13.13 15.54
C SER A 103 -37.22 14.15 16.23
N ILE A 104 -35.92 14.17 15.94
CA ILE A 104 -34.97 15.14 16.51
C ILE A 104 -35.14 16.51 15.84
N ASN A 105 -35.51 16.56 14.56
CA ASN A 105 -35.73 17.82 13.83
C ASN A 105 -37.06 18.52 14.17
N HIS A 106 -38.06 17.82 14.72
CA HIS A 106 -39.32 18.44 15.15
C HIS A 106 -39.33 18.93 16.61
N GLY A 107 -38.28 18.66 17.40
CA GLY A 107 -38.24 18.98 18.83
C GLY A 107 -37.56 20.30 19.23
N LEU A 108 -37.06 21.09 18.29
CA LEU A 108 -36.32 22.33 18.58
C LEU A 108 -36.82 23.50 17.72
N VAL A 109 -38.04 23.95 18.02
CA VAL A 109 -38.50 25.30 17.68
C VAL A 109 -39.12 25.92 18.93
N ARG A 110 -38.29 26.48 19.81
CA ARG A 110 -38.73 27.52 20.75
C ARG A 110 -38.43 28.86 20.09
N ARG A 111 -39.51 29.59 19.78
CA ARG A 111 -39.49 30.98 19.32
C ARG A 111 -38.81 31.84 20.38
N VAL A 112 -37.76 32.55 19.99
CA VAL A 112 -37.29 33.77 20.63
C VAL A 112 -37.34 34.81 19.52
N ASP A 113 -38.22 35.80 19.66
CA ASP A 113 -38.36 36.88 18.71
C ASP A 113 -37.14 37.82 18.79
N PRO A 114 -36.51 38.19 17.66
CA PRO A 114 -35.47 39.21 17.64
C PRO A 114 -36.08 40.60 17.41
N PRO A 115 -35.46 41.67 17.95
CA PRO A 115 -35.91 43.03 17.70
C PRO A 115 -35.58 43.46 16.27
N THR A 116 -36.55 44.11 15.64
CA THR A 116 -36.46 44.77 14.35
C THR A 116 -35.35 45.83 14.33
N ARG A 117 -34.37 45.63 13.45
CA ARG A 117 -33.45 46.68 13.00
C ARG A 117 -33.44 46.72 11.47
N ASP A 118 -33.65 47.93 10.97
CA ASP A 118 -33.73 48.30 9.56
C ASP A 118 -32.55 47.80 8.73
N LEU A 119 -32.88 47.23 7.57
CA LEU A 119 -31.95 46.90 6.49
C LEU A 119 -32.33 47.73 5.26
N SER A 120 -31.54 48.76 4.96
CA SER A 120 -31.35 49.25 3.60
C SER A 120 -29.87 49.19 3.25
N SER A 121 -29.57 48.48 2.14
CA SER A 121 -28.32 48.38 1.37
C SER A 121 -27.87 46.92 1.14
N ALA A 122 -28.42 46.33 0.09
CA ALA A 122 -27.96 45.05 -0.46
C ALA A 122 -26.77 45.28 -1.41
N CYS A 123 -25.64 44.62 -1.14
CA CYS A 123 -24.57 44.36 -2.12
C CYS A 123 -24.80 43.01 -2.82
N PRO A 124 -24.41 42.84 -4.10
CA PRO A 124 -24.59 41.59 -4.84
C PRO A 124 -23.48 40.56 -4.54
N PRO A 125 -23.72 39.26 -4.80
CA PRO A 125 -22.79 38.18 -4.45
C PRO A 125 -21.69 37.98 -5.51
N PRO A 126 -20.49 37.48 -5.14
CA PRO A 126 -19.44 37.19 -6.11
C PRO A 126 -19.58 35.80 -6.73
N ARG A 127 -19.30 35.73 -8.03
CA ARG A 127 -19.24 34.53 -8.86
C ARG A 127 -17.97 33.69 -8.60
N SER A 128 -18.06 32.44 -9.05
CA SER A 128 -17.24 31.26 -8.82
C SER A 128 -15.73 31.39 -9.07
N ARG A 129 -14.96 30.71 -8.20
CA ARG A 129 -13.51 30.46 -8.27
C ARG A 129 -13.16 29.40 -9.32
N ARG A 130 -12.22 29.72 -10.21
CA ARG A 130 -11.27 28.76 -10.81
C ARG A 130 -9.88 29.04 -10.24
N SER A 131 -9.23 27.96 -9.81
CA SER A 131 -7.89 27.91 -9.24
C SER A 131 -6.81 28.03 -10.31
N ASN A 132 -5.85 28.94 -10.11
CA ASN A 132 -4.44 28.77 -10.47
C ASN A 132 -3.60 29.64 -9.53
N LEU A 133 -2.76 28.99 -8.74
CA LEU A 133 -1.85 29.55 -7.74
C LEU A 133 -0.46 29.73 -8.37
N THR A 134 -0.06 30.97 -8.66
CA THR A 134 1.31 31.51 -8.48
C THR A 134 1.30 32.99 -8.88
N HIS A 135 0.71 33.82 -8.01
CA HIS A 135 1.07 35.21 -7.85
C HIS A 135 0.63 35.57 -6.44
N ILE A 136 1.59 35.77 -5.54
CA ILE A 136 1.34 36.54 -4.32
C ILE A 136 1.06 37.97 -4.81
N ARG A 137 -0.18 38.24 -5.22
CA ARG A 137 -0.66 39.60 -5.39
C ARG A 137 -0.54 40.20 -4.00
N ARG A 138 0.33 41.21 -3.84
CA ARG A 138 0.23 42.16 -2.73
C ARG A 138 -1.24 42.56 -2.68
N THR A 139 -1.95 42.15 -1.63
CA THR A 139 -3.28 42.66 -1.36
C THR A 139 -3.08 44.13 -1.05
N SER A 140 -3.13 44.97 -2.09
CA SER A 140 -3.28 46.40 -1.94
C SER A 140 -4.58 46.57 -1.16
N CYS A 141 -4.48 47.03 0.09
CA CYS A 141 -5.65 47.53 0.79
C CYS A 141 -6.32 48.54 -0.14
N HIS A 142 -7.55 48.25 -0.57
CA HIS A 142 -8.34 49.23 -1.30
C HIS A 142 -8.43 50.48 -0.41
N SER A 143 -8.28 51.65 -1.02
CA SER A 143 -8.22 52.99 -0.41
C SER A 143 -9.43 53.38 0.46
N SER A 144 -10.38 52.47 0.63
CA SER A 144 -11.65 52.65 1.35
C SER A 144 -11.77 51.74 2.58
N CYS A 145 -10.66 51.28 3.17
CA CYS A 145 -10.68 50.55 4.44
C CYS A 145 -10.16 51.41 5.62
N PRO A 146 -10.96 52.38 6.13
CA PRO A 146 -10.56 53.23 7.25
C PRO A 146 -10.43 52.48 8.59
N ALA A 147 -10.87 51.22 8.68
CA ALA A 147 -10.92 50.46 9.92
C ALA A 147 -9.75 49.47 10.13
N HIS A 148 -8.99 49.09 9.10
CA HIS A 148 -8.06 47.94 9.20
C HIS A 148 -6.59 48.22 9.00
N CYS A 149 -6.23 49.39 8.50
CA CYS A 149 -4.86 49.86 8.51
C CYS A 149 -4.94 51.35 8.79
N PRO A 150 -4.66 51.83 10.02
CA PRO A 150 -4.20 53.20 10.13
C PRO A 150 -2.95 53.22 9.24
N ALA A 151 -3.07 53.78 8.04
CA ALA A 151 -1.91 54.14 7.26
C ALA A 151 -1.11 55.00 8.23
N THR A 152 0.00 54.47 8.71
CA THR A 152 0.93 55.21 9.54
C THR A 152 1.46 56.30 8.63
N LEU A 153 0.74 57.44 8.62
CA LEU A 153 1.22 58.65 8.01
C LEU A 153 2.63 58.82 8.57
N PRO A 154 3.65 58.96 7.69
CA PRO A 154 5.01 59.13 8.16
C PRO A 154 4.99 60.25 9.20
N LEU A 155 5.58 59.98 10.37
CA LEU A 155 5.64 60.96 11.47
C LEU A 155 6.21 62.25 10.89
N GLN A 156 5.35 63.25 10.68
CA GLN A 156 5.77 64.56 10.18
C GLN A 156 6.29 65.32 11.38
N THR A 157 7.54 65.79 11.29
CA THR A 157 8.07 66.74 12.27
C THR A 157 7.20 68.00 12.25
N PRO A 158 6.82 68.57 13.41
CA PRO A 158 6.00 69.78 13.46
C PRO A 158 6.70 71.00 12.82
N PHE A 159 8.03 70.96 12.67
CA PHE A 159 8.84 72.01 12.03
C PHE A 159 9.91 71.37 11.11
N PRO A 160 9.57 70.97 9.88
CA PRO A 160 10.52 70.37 8.93
C PRO A 160 11.67 71.31 8.56
N GLU A 161 11.45 72.62 8.60
CA GLU A 161 12.44 73.65 8.32
C GLU A 161 13.64 73.64 9.29
N PHE A 162 13.47 73.24 10.55
CA PHE A 162 14.58 73.17 11.51
C PHE A 162 15.57 72.05 11.19
N LEU A 163 15.10 70.98 10.54
CA LEU A 163 15.97 69.88 10.13
C LEU A 163 16.82 70.22 8.89
N SER A 164 16.40 71.22 8.10
CA SER A 164 17.07 71.59 6.85
C SER A 164 17.85 72.91 6.91
N SER A 165 17.52 73.82 7.85
CA SER A 165 18.08 75.17 7.87
C SER A 165 19.17 75.43 8.93
N ASN A 166 19.47 74.46 9.81
CA ASN A 166 20.36 74.63 10.97
C ASN A 166 19.98 75.84 11.87
N ILE A 167 18.72 76.27 11.80
CA ILE A 167 18.16 77.33 12.64
C ILE A 167 17.68 76.68 13.94
N ALA A 168 18.15 77.18 15.08
CA ALA A 168 17.66 76.76 16.39
C ALA A 168 16.22 77.29 16.62
N PRO A 169 15.35 76.54 17.33
CA PRO A 169 14.02 77.04 17.69
C PRO A 169 14.15 78.35 18.46
N SER A 170 13.59 79.42 17.93
CA SER A 170 13.79 80.79 18.42
C SER A 170 12.86 81.15 19.57
N THR A 171 11.87 80.30 19.86
CA THR A 171 10.88 80.51 20.92
C THR A 171 10.76 79.29 21.82
N ASP A 172 10.50 79.52 23.10
CA ASP A 172 10.23 78.46 24.07
C ASP A 172 9.02 77.61 23.67
N ALA A 173 8.04 78.21 22.98
CA ALA A 173 6.86 77.51 22.46
C ALA A 173 7.22 76.45 21.39
N GLN A 174 8.12 76.78 20.46
CA GLN A 174 8.60 75.81 19.45
C GLN A 174 9.36 74.66 20.10
N SER A 175 10.22 74.97 21.08
CA SER A 175 10.94 73.96 21.84
C SER A 175 9.97 73.02 22.59
N ALA A 176 8.93 73.56 23.22
CA ALA A 176 7.91 72.77 23.91
C ALA A 176 7.18 71.80 22.97
N ILE A 177 6.78 72.27 21.78
CA ILE A 177 6.13 71.43 20.75
C ILE A 177 7.06 70.30 20.28
N ILE A 178 8.35 70.58 20.07
CA ILE A 178 9.33 69.56 19.67
C ILE A 178 9.49 68.51 20.78
N TYR A 179 9.59 68.94 22.05
CA TYR A 179 9.67 68.01 23.18
C TYR A 179 8.42 67.14 23.28
N GLU A 180 7.22 67.69 23.14
CA GLU A 180 5.97 66.93 23.17
C GLU A 180 5.89 65.91 22.03
N ALA A 181 6.29 66.29 20.81
CA ALA A 181 6.34 65.39 19.66
C ALA A 181 7.33 64.23 19.88
N ILE A 182 8.52 64.51 20.44
CA ILE A 182 9.50 63.47 20.79
C ILE A 182 8.95 62.51 21.85
N GLN A 183 8.30 63.04 22.89
CA GLN A 183 7.71 62.20 23.94
C GLN A 183 6.58 61.34 23.39
N THR A 184 5.73 61.88 22.53
CA THR A 184 4.67 61.12 21.85
C THR A 184 5.26 59.99 21.00
N ALA A 185 6.27 60.28 20.18
CA ALA A 185 6.93 59.27 19.36
C ALA A 185 7.62 58.17 20.21
N ARG A 186 8.23 58.54 21.35
CA ARG A 186 8.82 57.58 22.30
C ARG A 186 7.76 56.68 22.94
N MET A 187 6.63 57.24 23.34
CA MET A 187 5.51 56.45 23.86
C MET A 187 4.98 55.48 22.81
N ASP A 188 4.81 55.92 21.56
CA ASP A 188 4.35 55.06 20.47
C ASP A 188 5.35 53.96 20.13
N ALA A 189 6.66 54.26 20.10
CA ALA A 189 7.69 53.26 19.91
C ALA A 189 7.65 52.18 21.02
N SER A 190 7.54 52.58 22.28
CA SER A 190 7.39 51.67 23.44
C SER A 190 6.13 50.81 23.35
N ARG A 191 5.00 51.39 22.88
CA ARG A 191 3.76 50.64 22.63
C ARG A 191 3.93 49.59 21.53
N VAL A 192 4.61 49.94 20.44
CA VAL A 192 4.91 49.00 19.34
C VAL A 192 5.84 47.88 19.81
N GLU A 193 6.89 48.20 20.57
CA GLU A 193 7.79 47.20 21.16
C GLU A 193 7.04 46.23 22.08
N THR A 194 6.16 46.76 22.93
CA THR A 194 5.30 45.95 23.80
C THR A 194 4.38 45.04 22.99
N ALA A 195 3.75 45.54 21.92
CA ALA A 195 2.90 44.74 21.04
C ALA A 195 3.72 43.65 20.30
N LEU A 196 4.93 43.96 19.86
CA LEU A 196 5.84 42.98 19.27
C LEU A 196 6.21 41.86 20.25
N LEU A 197 6.54 42.22 21.50
CA LEU A 197 6.80 41.25 22.56
C LEU A 197 5.58 40.34 22.80
N GLN A 198 4.38 40.91 22.89
CA GLN A 198 3.14 40.13 23.06
C GLN A 198 2.87 39.18 21.88
N LEU A 199 3.02 39.65 20.64
CA LEU A 199 2.85 38.82 19.44
C LEU A 199 3.90 37.70 19.37
N SER A 200 5.14 37.98 19.77
CA SER A 200 6.22 36.99 19.82
C SER A 200 5.95 35.91 20.87
N ALA A 201 5.48 36.30 22.06
CA ALA A 201 5.07 35.38 23.12
C ALA A 201 3.91 34.50 22.64
N ARG A 202 2.90 35.11 22.00
CA ARG A 202 1.75 34.38 21.45
C ARG A 202 2.14 33.39 20.35
N ARG A 203 3.09 33.76 19.48
CA ARG A 203 3.66 32.85 18.47
C ARG A 203 4.35 31.66 19.12
N SER A 204 5.10 31.88 20.19
CA SER A 204 5.75 30.79 20.95
C SER A 204 4.72 29.82 21.54
N GLU A 205 3.67 30.34 22.19
CA GLU A 205 2.57 29.52 22.73
C GLU A 205 1.89 28.67 21.66
N LEU A 206 1.61 29.24 20.48
CA LEU A 206 0.99 28.52 19.37
C LEU A 206 1.91 27.43 18.82
N ASN A 207 3.21 27.69 18.72
CA ASN A 207 4.19 26.69 18.29
C ASN A 207 4.30 25.54 19.31
N ASP A 208 4.31 25.86 20.60
CA ASP A 208 4.30 24.86 21.66
C ASP A 208 3.02 24.01 21.63
N PHE A 209 1.88 24.64 21.37
CA PHE A 209 0.61 23.94 21.16
C PHE A 209 0.68 23.02 19.92
N ILE A 210 1.20 23.50 18.79
CA ILE A 210 1.38 22.69 17.57
C ILE A 210 2.29 21.50 17.86
N ARG A 211 3.43 21.70 18.54
CA ARG A 211 4.38 20.64 18.90
C ARG A 211 3.76 19.59 19.82
N LYS A 212 3.01 20.03 20.84
CA LYS A 212 2.30 19.12 21.77
C LYS A 212 1.21 18.32 21.05
N ASN A 213 0.55 18.90 20.05
CA ASN A 213 -0.49 18.20 19.30
C ASN A 213 0.07 17.33 18.16
N SER A 214 1.21 17.68 17.58
CA SER A 214 1.85 16.91 16.52
C SER A 214 2.37 15.56 17.04
N SER A 215 2.80 15.48 18.31
CA SER A 215 3.16 14.21 18.93
C SER A 215 1.98 13.24 18.99
N ILE A 216 0.77 13.73 19.30
CA ILE A 216 -0.46 12.91 19.29
C ILE A 216 -0.77 12.41 17.87
N LEU A 217 -0.60 13.26 16.86
CA LEU A 217 -0.78 12.85 15.46
C LEU A 217 0.26 11.81 15.03
N SER A 218 1.50 11.95 15.51
CA SER A 218 2.57 10.96 15.27
C SER A 218 2.20 9.61 15.90
N ILE A 219 1.72 9.60 17.16
CA ILE A 219 1.30 8.36 17.83
C ILE A 219 0.15 7.69 17.07
N LEU A 220 -0.86 8.45 16.61
CA LEU A 220 -1.95 7.89 15.82
C LEU A 220 -1.47 7.30 14.49
N SER A 221 -0.53 7.97 13.82
CA SER A 221 0.07 7.47 12.56
C SER A 221 0.84 6.18 12.79
N GLN A 222 1.59 6.08 13.88
CA GLN A 222 2.30 4.86 14.29
C GLN A 222 1.32 3.73 14.64
N ILE A 223 0.23 4.02 15.35
CA ILE A 223 -0.81 3.02 15.62
C ILE A 223 -1.42 2.52 14.32
N PHE A 224 -1.76 3.42 13.40
CA PHE A 224 -2.33 3.04 12.11
C PHE A 224 -1.38 2.16 11.31
N ASP A 225 -0.08 2.49 11.28
CA ASP A 225 0.94 1.69 10.60
C ASP A 225 1.00 0.26 11.14
N ARG A 226 0.97 0.10 12.47
CA ARG A 226 0.93 -1.21 13.13
C ARG A 226 -0.37 -1.98 12.87
N CYS A 227 -1.47 -1.30 12.54
CA CYS A 227 -2.73 -1.94 12.20
C CYS A 227 -2.80 -2.41 10.73
N VAL A 228 -1.95 -1.91 9.83
CA VAL A 228 -2.00 -2.31 8.42
C VAL A 228 -1.41 -3.72 8.25
N HIS A 229 -2.30 -4.70 8.08
CA HIS A 229 -1.89 -6.02 7.62
C HIS A 229 -1.77 -6.03 6.09
N PRO A 230 -0.66 -6.52 5.51
CA PRO A 230 -0.49 -6.55 4.06
C PRO A 230 -1.52 -7.37 3.27
N LYS A 231 -2.35 -8.23 3.89
CA LYS A 231 -3.04 -9.32 3.18
C LYS A 231 -4.35 -8.90 2.47
N ASP A 232 -4.90 -7.72 2.74
CA ASP A 232 -6.23 -7.32 2.29
C ASP A 232 -6.29 -5.87 1.78
N THR A 233 -5.47 -5.49 0.79
CA THR A 233 -5.28 -4.08 0.42
C THR A 233 -6.49 -3.42 -0.26
N PHE A 234 -7.30 -4.19 -0.98
CA PHE A 234 -8.42 -3.67 -1.77
C PHE A 234 -9.80 -3.91 -1.16
N ASN A 235 -9.89 -4.67 -0.07
CA ASN A 235 -11.17 -4.85 0.59
C ASN A 235 -11.42 -3.65 1.54
N PRO A 236 -12.33 -2.72 1.23
CA PRO A 236 -12.56 -1.53 2.05
C PRO A 236 -13.14 -1.86 3.43
N ARG A 237 -13.56 -3.11 3.66
CA ARG A 237 -14.04 -3.60 4.95
C ARG A 237 -12.93 -4.23 5.81
N ARG A 238 -11.83 -4.67 5.21
CA ARG A 238 -10.75 -5.40 5.91
C ARG A 238 -9.44 -4.63 5.93
N HIS A 239 -9.17 -3.80 4.91
CA HIS A 239 -7.96 -3.02 4.88
C HIS A 239 -7.96 -1.96 5.98
N ALA A 240 -6.97 -2.01 6.86
CA ALA A 240 -6.91 -1.11 8.00
C ALA A 240 -6.95 0.37 7.59
N ALA A 241 -6.22 0.78 6.53
CA ALA A 241 -6.20 2.17 6.07
C ALA A 241 -7.61 2.68 5.67
N TRP A 242 -8.40 1.85 5.00
CA TRP A 242 -9.78 2.19 4.63
C TRP A 242 -10.70 2.23 5.85
N VAL A 243 -10.51 1.32 6.81
CA VAL A 243 -11.30 1.24 8.04
C VAL A 243 -11.01 2.45 8.95
N VAL A 244 -9.74 2.78 9.22
CA VAL A 244 -9.37 3.93 10.07
C VAL A 244 -9.84 5.25 9.45
N ALA A 245 -9.80 5.36 8.11
CA ALA A 245 -10.31 6.53 7.40
C ALA A 245 -11.85 6.69 7.49
N ARG A 246 -12.58 5.72 8.02
CA ARG A 246 -14.04 5.78 8.20
C ARG A 246 -14.48 6.13 9.62
N VAL A 247 -13.58 6.10 10.61
CA VAL A 247 -13.90 6.31 12.03
C VAL A 247 -14.41 7.73 12.28
N CYS A 248 -13.59 8.75 12.01
CA CYS A 248 -13.97 10.15 12.15
C CYS A 248 -13.22 11.03 11.13
N ARG A 249 -13.62 12.30 10.98
CA ARG A 249 -12.97 13.24 10.04
C ARG A 249 -11.47 13.40 10.31
N ARG A 250 -11.07 13.47 11.59
CA ARG A 250 -9.66 13.62 11.99
C ARG A 250 -8.83 12.39 11.62
N TRP A 251 -9.34 11.19 11.90
CA TRP A 251 -8.64 9.94 11.54
C TRP A 251 -8.52 9.77 10.04
N ARG A 252 -9.53 10.19 9.28
CA ARG A 252 -9.45 10.24 7.81
C ARG A 252 -8.35 11.15 7.31
N ALA A 253 -8.24 12.37 7.85
CA ALA A 253 -7.18 13.30 7.48
C ALA A 253 -5.80 12.69 7.75
N ILE A 254 -5.58 12.18 8.97
CA ILE A 254 -4.33 11.52 9.35
C ILE A 254 -4.02 10.34 8.42
N ALA A 255 -5.00 9.47 8.16
CA ALA A 255 -4.79 8.31 7.30
C ALA A 255 -4.43 8.72 5.86
N ILE A 256 -5.09 9.73 5.29
CA ILE A 256 -4.77 10.25 3.95
C ILE A 256 -3.39 10.92 3.92
N ASP A 257 -3.00 11.61 5.00
CA ASP A 257 -1.71 12.29 5.12
C ASP A 257 -0.57 11.39 5.60
N THR A 258 -0.81 10.08 5.74
CA THR A 258 0.20 9.08 6.09
C THR A 258 0.43 8.13 4.91
N PRO A 259 1.34 8.46 3.97
CA PRO A 259 1.59 7.68 2.76
C PRO A 259 1.93 6.20 3.00
N GLU A 260 2.64 5.89 4.10
CA GLU A 260 3.05 4.53 4.45
C GLU A 260 1.87 3.55 4.58
N LEU A 261 0.68 4.05 4.97
CA LEU A 261 -0.54 3.22 5.06
C LEU A 261 -1.05 2.74 3.70
N TRP A 262 -0.59 3.35 2.61
CA TRP A 262 -1.04 3.11 1.24
C TRP A 262 0.00 2.41 0.37
N ARG A 263 1.19 2.08 0.92
CA ARG A 263 2.31 1.57 0.12
C ARG A 263 2.22 0.08 -0.26
N HIS A 264 1.38 -0.69 0.43
CA HIS A 264 1.26 -2.14 0.21
C HIS A 264 0.12 -2.46 -0.77
N PHE A 265 0.42 -3.21 -1.82
CA PHE A 265 -0.54 -3.64 -2.84
C PHE A 265 -0.53 -5.16 -2.88
N VAL A 266 -1.64 -5.80 -2.52
CA VAL A 266 -1.83 -7.24 -2.65
C VAL A 266 -3.04 -7.47 -3.54
N LEU A 267 -2.74 -7.67 -4.82
CA LEU A 267 -3.72 -7.90 -5.85
C LEU A 267 -3.90 -9.41 -5.98
N GLN A 268 -4.97 -9.92 -5.38
CA GLN A 268 -5.42 -11.30 -5.54
C GLN A 268 -6.58 -11.33 -6.52
N ASP A 269 -6.87 -12.51 -7.09
CA ASP A 269 -8.04 -12.67 -7.96
C ASP A 269 -9.28 -12.21 -7.20
N SER A 270 -9.80 -11.07 -7.65
CA SER A 270 -10.70 -10.27 -6.84
C SER A 270 -12.11 -10.47 -7.38
N GLN A 271 -13.06 -10.70 -6.49
CA GLN A 271 -14.49 -10.70 -6.83
C GLN A 271 -15.00 -9.29 -7.21
N PHE A 272 -14.11 -8.28 -7.24
CA PHE A 272 -14.49 -6.91 -7.55
C PHE A 272 -14.45 -6.65 -9.06
N PRO A 273 -15.37 -5.81 -9.58
CA PRO A 273 -15.30 -5.35 -10.96
C PRO A 273 -13.95 -4.69 -11.27
N GLN A 274 -13.40 -4.92 -12.46
CA GLN A 274 -12.11 -4.38 -12.89
C GLN A 274 -12.02 -2.85 -12.75
N THR A 275 -13.11 -2.14 -13.06
CA THR A 275 -13.19 -0.67 -12.92
C THR A 275 -13.00 -0.23 -11.48
N TYR A 276 -13.56 -0.97 -10.52
CA TYR A 276 -13.38 -0.71 -9.09
C TYR A 276 -11.92 -0.94 -8.67
N LEU A 277 -11.32 -2.05 -9.11
CA LEU A 277 -9.93 -2.38 -8.80
C LEU A 277 -8.98 -1.32 -9.33
N ARG A 278 -9.11 -0.94 -10.61
CA ARG A 278 -8.31 0.09 -11.26
C ARG A 278 -8.42 1.43 -10.55
N ASN A 279 -9.63 1.86 -10.20
CA ASN A 279 -9.84 3.13 -9.47
C ASN A 279 -9.27 3.08 -8.04
N SER A 280 -9.36 1.93 -7.38
CA SER A 280 -8.81 1.74 -6.04
C SER A 280 -7.28 1.77 -6.05
N VAL A 281 -6.65 1.10 -7.02
CA VAL A 281 -5.19 1.15 -7.24
C VAL A 281 -4.75 2.60 -7.51
N LYS A 282 -5.42 3.32 -8.42
CA LYS A 282 -5.12 4.73 -8.69
C LYS A 282 -5.22 5.60 -7.44
N MET A 283 -6.30 5.46 -6.67
CA MET A 283 -6.50 6.23 -5.45
C MET A 283 -5.45 5.90 -4.39
N GLN A 284 -5.08 4.64 -4.26
CA GLN A 284 -4.07 4.19 -3.32
C GLN A 284 -2.68 4.73 -3.71
N LEU A 285 -2.30 4.65 -5.00
CA LEU A 285 -1.06 5.25 -5.50
C LEU A 285 -1.02 6.77 -5.26
N GLN A 286 -2.12 7.48 -5.52
CA GLN A 286 -2.22 8.91 -5.27
C GLN A 286 -1.98 9.26 -3.79
N ARG A 287 -2.43 8.41 -2.86
CA ARG A 287 -2.24 8.61 -1.42
C ARG A 287 -0.87 8.14 -0.93
N GLY A 288 -0.29 7.13 -1.57
CA GLY A 288 1.08 6.66 -1.33
C GLY A 288 2.13 7.69 -1.74
N ARG A 289 1.79 8.65 -2.60
CA ARG A 289 2.68 9.77 -3.03
C ARG A 289 4.04 9.26 -3.53
N HIS A 290 5.08 9.37 -2.71
CA HIS A 290 6.46 8.97 -3.01
C HIS A 290 6.94 7.83 -2.09
N ALA A 291 6.04 7.20 -1.33
CA ALA A 291 6.40 6.12 -0.44
C ALA A 291 6.89 4.90 -1.25
N PRO A 292 7.93 4.19 -0.79
CA PRO A 292 8.40 2.98 -1.45
C PRO A 292 7.32 1.89 -1.46
N LEU A 293 6.99 1.37 -2.64
CA LEU A 293 5.86 0.47 -2.85
C LEU A 293 6.26 -0.99 -2.69
N SER A 294 5.41 -1.76 -2.01
CA SER A 294 5.52 -3.21 -1.89
C SER A 294 4.33 -3.87 -2.55
N ILE A 295 4.55 -4.54 -3.68
CA ILE A 295 3.50 -5.07 -4.56
C ILE A 295 3.55 -6.60 -4.60
N GLN A 296 2.41 -7.25 -4.42
CA GLN A 296 2.24 -8.68 -4.62
C GLN A 296 1.11 -8.90 -5.62
N LEU A 297 1.44 -9.56 -6.73
CA LEU A 297 0.53 -9.84 -7.82
C LEU A 297 0.24 -11.34 -7.85
N ALA A 298 -0.98 -11.73 -7.53
CA ALA A 298 -1.44 -13.10 -7.70
C ALA A 298 -1.76 -13.39 -9.18
N ALA A 299 -1.90 -14.66 -9.52
CA ALA A 299 -2.41 -15.07 -10.83
C ALA A 299 -3.88 -14.61 -10.98
N GLY A 300 -4.23 -14.05 -12.13
CA GLY A 300 -5.61 -13.67 -12.45
C GLY A 300 -5.70 -12.86 -13.74
N PRO A 301 -6.74 -13.04 -14.58
CA PRO A 301 -6.89 -12.31 -15.84
C PRO A 301 -7.15 -10.82 -15.64
N THR A 302 -7.89 -10.48 -14.57
CA THR A 302 -8.23 -9.11 -14.18
C THR A 302 -7.02 -8.25 -13.82
N MET A 303 -5.87 -8.87 -13.57
CA MET A 303 -4.64 -8.18 -13.21
C MET A 303 -4.07 -7.36 -14.35
N LEU A 304 -4.19 -7.85 -15.59
CA LEU A 304 -3.54 -7.22 -16.75
C LEU A 304 -4.03 -5.79 -16.96
N ASP A 305 -5.30 -5.53 -16.67
CA ASP A 305 -5.95 -4.22 -16.82
C ASP A 305 -5.55 -3.21 -15.75
N VAL A 306 -4.77 -3.61 -14.73
CA VAL A 306 -4.22 -2.68 -13.72
C VAL A 306 -2.71 -2.59 -13.76
N MET A 307 -2.04 -3.44 -14.55
CA MET A 307 -0.58 -3.45 -14.66
C MET A 307 -0.05 -2.12 -15.19
N ASP A 308 -0.67 -1.55 -16.22
CA ASP A 308 -0.30 -0.25 -16.79
C ASP A 308 -0.26 0.87 -15.72
N VAL A 309 -1.24 0.88 -14.81
CA VAL A 309 -1.32 1.85 -13.71
C VAL A 309 -0.22 1.61 -12.67
N LEU A 310 0.06 0.35 -12.33
CA LEU A 310 1.11 0.02 -11.36
C LEU A 310 2.51 0.32 -11.92
N PHE A 311 2.74 -0.01 -13.18
CA PHE A 311 3.99 0.23 -13.88
C PHE A 311 4.24 1.72 -14.13
N ALA A 312 3.20 2.54 -14.28
CA ALA A 312 3.35 4.00 -14.26
C ALA A 312 3.97 4.52 -12.95
N ALA A 313 3.92 3.73 -11.86
CA ALA A 313 4.58 4.01 -10.59
C ALA A 313 5.81 3.11 -10.33
N ALA A 314 6.36 2.46 -11.37
CA ALA A 314 7.51 1.53 -11.27
C ALA A 314 8.73 2.12 -10.56
N ALA A 315 8.99 3.42 -10.73
CA ALA A 315 10.10 4.10 -10.09
C ALA A 315 10.04 4.07 -8.55
N GLN A 316 8.85 3.84 -7.98
CA GLN A 316 8.63 3.77 -6.54
C GLN A 316 8.70 2.35 -5.98
N TRP A 317 8.83 1.32 -6.82
CA TRP A 317 8.77 -0.07 -6.35
C TRP A 317 10.01 -0.40 -5.53
N GLU A 318 9.80 -0.85 -4.28
CA GLU A 318 10.86 -1.36 -3.39
C GLU A 318 10.89 -2.87 -3.37
N ALA A 319 9.70 -3.49 -3.32
CA ALA A 319 9.54 -4.93 -3.30
C ALA A 319 8.43 -5.35 -4.25
N VAL A 320 8.70 -6.31 -5.14
CA VAL A 320 7.67 -6.86 -6.03
C VAL A 320 7.65 -8.38 -5.96
N THR A 321 6.45 -8.95 -5.91
CA THR A 321 6.20 -10.39 -5.99
C THR A 321 5.31 -10.69 -7.18
N PHE A 322 5.80 -11.49 -8.11
CA PHE A 322 5.06 -12.00 -9.25
C PHE A 322 4.64 -13.45 -9.00
N SER A 323 3.44 -13.82 -9.44
CA SER A 323 2.95 -15.20 -9.32
C SER A 323 2.80 -15.92 -10.66
N THR A 324 3.08 -15.25 -11.78
CA THR A 324 2.95 -15.82 -13.12
C THR A 324 4.08 -15.35 -14.04
N GLU A 325 4.51 -16.20 -14.96
CA GLU A 325 5.51 -15.83 -15.97
C GLU A 325 5.07 -14.63 -16.81
N ARG A 326 3.77 -14.50 -17.11
CA ARG A 326 3.25 -13.34 -17.85
C ARG A 326 3.55 -12.02 -17.13
N GLN A 327 3.36 -11.96 -15.81
CA GLN A 327 3.66 -10.74 -15.04
C GLN A 327 5.15 -10.41 -15.06
N LEU A 328 6.01 -11.43 -14.96
CA LEU A 328 7.46 -11.25 -15.09
C LEU A 328 7.82 -10.78 -16.51
N ALA A 329 7.21 -11.34 -17.54
CA ALA A 329 7.41 -10.89 -18.92
C ALA A 329 6.99 -9.43 -19.11
N PHE A 330 5.86 -9.01 -18.51
CA PHE A 330 5.47 -7.59 -18.49
C PHE A 330 6.50 -6.70 -17.79
N PHE A 331 7.04 -7.16 -16.66
CA PHE A 331 8.09 -6.45 -15.93
C PHE A 331 9.32 -6.23 -16.80
N VAL A 332 9.79 -7.26 -17.52
CA VAL A 332 10.93 -7.13 -18.42
C VAL A 332 10.59 -6.23 -19.63
N LYS A 333 9.36 -6.34 -20.15
CA LYS A 333 8.91 -5.57 -21.31
C LYS A 333 8.75 -4.08 -21.04
N TYR A 334 8.34 -3.67 -19.82
CA TYR A 334 7.98 -2.29 -19.54
C TYR A 334 9.19 -1.33 -19.52
N ARG A 335 10.43 -1.84 -19.39
CA ARG A 335 11.70 -1.07 -19.51
C ARG A 335 11.76 0.21 -18.67
N SER A 336 11.03 0.28 -17.56
CA SER A 336 11.10 1.42 -16.65
C SER A 336 12.34 1.30 -15.76
N PRO A 337 12.96 2.41 -15.34
CA PRO A 337 13.95 2.36 -14.27
C PRO A 337 13.26 1.97 -12.95
N TYR A 338 13.86 1.02 -12.23
CA TYR A 338 13.41 0.60 -10.89
C TYR A 338 14.46 0.98 -9.85
N PRO A 339 14.73 2.28 -9.61
CA PRO A 339 15.84 2.74 -8.79
C PRO A 339 15.71 2.34 -7.32
N LEU A 340 14.49 2.13 -6.83
CA LEU A 340 14.23 1.73 -5.44
C LEU A 340 14.08 0.22 -5.25
N LEU A 341 14.07 -0.58 -6.32
CA LEU A 341 13.72 -1.99 -6.22
C LEU A 341 14.84 -2.77 -5.55
N ARG A 342 14.59 -3.18 -4.30
CA ARG A 342 15.49 -3.96 -3.46
C ARG A 342 15.17 -5.43 -3.48
N LYS A 343 13.89 -5.78 -3.60
CA LYS A 343 13.43 -7.16 -3.51
C LYS A 343 12.59 -7.59 -4.70
N LEU A 344 13.06 -8.62 -5.39
CA LEU A 344 12.34 -9.29 -6.47
C LEU A 344 11.97 -10.71 -6.05
N CYS A 345 10.67 -11.00 -6.02
CA CYS A 345 10.14 -12.32 -5.70
C CYS A 345 9.35 -12.87 -6.88
N PHE A 346 9.58 -14.13 -7.24
CA PHE A 346 8.77 -14.88 -8.19
C PHE A 346 8.26 -16.14 -7.51
N ARG A 347 6.95 -16.38 -7.53
CA ARG A 347 6.30 -17.51 -6.85
C ARG A 347 5.26 -18.15 -7.75
N GLU A 348 5.66 -19.18 -8.49
CA GLU A 348 4.74 -19.88 -9.37
C GLU A 348 3.90 -20.89 -8.58
N PRO A 349 2.56 -20.76 -8.56
CA PRO A 349 1.70 -21.74 -7.91
C PRO A 349 1.82 -23.09 -8.63
N LYS A 350 1.80 -24.20 -7.89
CA LYS A 350 2.03 -25.57 -8.40
C LYS A 350 1.08 -26.02 -9.54
N LEU A 351 0.01 -25.27 -9.82
CA LEU A 351 -1.11 -25.69 -10.65
C LEU A 351 -1.21 -24.93 -11.98
N THR A 352 -0.29 -24.02 -12.31
CA THR A 352 -0.36 -23.33 -13.60
C THR A 352 0.07 -24.26 -14.73
N MET A 353 -0.90 -24.58 -15.59
CA MET A 353 -0.68 -25.30 -16.84
C MET A 353 0.42 -24.62 -17.64
N ARG A 354 1.30 -25.44 -18.24
CA ARG A 354 2.48 -25.04 -19.00
C ARG A 354 2.11 -23.97 -20.03
N PHE A 355 2.40 -22.71 -19.74
CA PHE A 355 2.44 -21.71 -20.81
C PHE A 355 3.73 -21.97 -21.60
N GLY A 356 3.62 -21.97 -22.94
CA GLY A 356 4.76 -22.12 -23.82
C GLY A 356 5.84 -21.11 -23.46
N ALA A 357 7.11 -21.54 -23.53
CA ALA A 357 8.24 -20.71 -23.15
C ALA A 357 8.15 -19.33 -23.85
N PRO A 358 8.42 -18.23 -23.14
CA PRO A 358 8.51 -16.92 -23.79
C PRO A 358 9.57 -17.01 -24.89
N SER A 359 9.14 -16.81 -26.14
CA SER A 359 9.97 -17.05 -27.33
C SER A 359 11.00 -15.96 -27.59
N GLN A 360 11.01 -14.87 -26.82
CA GLN A 360 11.89 -13.74 -27.05
C GLN A 360 13.00 -13.65 -25.98
N PRO A 361 14.27 -13.53 -26.40
CA PRO A 361 15.37 -13.31 -25.48
C PRO A 361 15.20 -11.97 -24.76
N LEU A 362 15.46 -11.98 -23.45
CA LEU A 362 15.38 -10.78 -22.62
C LEU A 362 16.56 -9.86 -22.91
N ASP A 363 16.29 -8.56 -22.95
CA ASP A 363 17.24 -7.52 -23.33
C ASP A 363 18.27 -7.25 -22.22
N ALA A 364 19.55 -7.19 -22.56
CA ALA A 364 20.66 -6.97 -21.62
C ALA A 364 20.54 -5.63 -20.85
N ASP A 365 19.86 -4.64 -21.42
CA ASP A 365 19.67 -3.33 -20.81
C ASP A 365 18.92 -3.37 -19.46
N MET A 366 18.15 -4.43 -19.18
CA MET A 366 17.43 -4.52 -17.90
C MET A 366 18.37 -4.65 -16.69
N VAL A 367 19.61 -5.12 -16.84
CA VAL A 367 20.58 -5.11 -15.72
C VAL A 367 20.74 -3.71 -15.14
N ASN A 368 20.83 -2.70 -16.02
CA ASN A 368 21.01 -1.30 -15.64
C ASN A 368 19.77 -0.69 -14.98
N SER A 369 18.59 -1.30 -15.17
CA SER A 369 17.33 -0.82 -14.61
C SER A 369 17.11 -1.23 -13.15
N LEU A 370 17.94 -2.11 -12.59
CA LEU A 370 17.78 -2.68 -11.25
C LEU A 370 18.96 -2.35 -10.29
N PRO A 371 19.40 -1.09 -10.16
CA PRO A 371 20.63 -0.76 -9.45
C PRO A 371 20.58 -1.03 -7.93
N GLY A 372 19.38 -1.18 -7.36
CA GLY A 372 19.20 -1.41 -5.92
C GLY A 372 18.89 -2.86 -5.52
N LEU A 373 18.81 -3.79 -6.49
CA LEU A 373 18.34 -5.15 -6.23
C LEU A 373 19.33 -5.93 -5.37
N THR A 374 18.88 -6.33 -4.18
CA THR A 374 19.70 -6.98 -3.13
C THR A 374 19.13 -8.34 -2.72
N ASP A 375 17.81 -8.50 -2.84
CA ASP A 375 17.08 -9.72 -2.46
C ASP A 375 16.40 -10.35 -3.68
N LEU A 376 16.77 -11.59 -3.99
CA LEU A 376 16.09 -12.44 -4.98
C LEU A 376 15.42 -13.62 -4.28
N VAL A 377 14.12 -13.81 -4.50
CA VAL A 377 13.41 -15.02 -4.12
C VAL A 377 12.80 -15.63 -5.37
N TRP A 378 13.22 -16.84 -5.71
CA TRP A 378 12.72 -17.56 -6.88
C TRP A 378 12.10 -18.89 -6.45
N ASP A 379 10.79 -19.01 -6.59
CA ASP A 379 10.01 -20.18 -6.20
C ASP A 379 9.22 -20.73 -7.39
N ALA A 380 9.94 -21.39 -8.29
CA ALA A 380 9.41 -21.99 -9.51
C ALA A 380 10.37 -23.06 -10.07
N PRO A 381 9.86 -24.08 -10.78
CA PRO A 381 10.68 -25.18 -11.31
C PRO A 381 11.72 -24.74 -12.33
N ARG A 382 11.42 -23.69 -13.12
CA ARG A 382 12.33 -23.20 -14.16
C ARG A 382 12.83 -21.83 -13.77
N PHE A 383 14.14 -21.66 -13.86
CA PHE A 383 14.72 -20.33 -13.89
C PHE A 383 14.88 -19.89 -15.36
N PRO A 384 14.45 -18.68 -15.73
CA PRO A 384 14.74 -18.12 -17.05
C PRO A 384 16.24 -17.81 -17.13
N ASN A 385 17.02 -18.68 -17.77
CA ASN A 385 18.47 -18.51 -17.95
C ASN A 385 18.85 -17.19 -18.64
N GLN A 386 17.89 -16.54 -19.28
CA GLN A 386 18.05 -15.26 -19.96
C GLN A 386 17.71 -14.07 -19.09
N LEU A 387 17.29 -14.22 -17.82
CA LEU A 387 16.90 -13.09 -16.99
C LEU A 387 18.15 -12.27 -16.59
N PRO A 388 18.33 -11.07 -17.17
CA PRO A 388 19.49 -10.22 -16.89
C PRO A 388 19.34 -9.63 -15.48
N LEU A 389 19.92 -10.31 -14.49
CA LEU A 389 19.97 -9.83 -13.12
C LEU A 389 21.35 -9.27 -12.79
N PRO A 390 21.43 -8.21 -11.96
CA PRO A 390 22.69 -7.70 -11.45
C PRO A 390 23.22 -8.62 -10.34
N TRP A 391 23.71 -9.81 -10.72
CA TRP A 391 24.12 -10.86 -9.78
C TRP A 391 25.13 -10.39 -8.72
N ALA A 392 26.06 -9.52 -9.12
CA ALA A 392 27.16 -9.04 -8.29
C ALA A 392 26.75 -8.22 -7.04
N GLN A 393 25.50 -7.70 -6.99
CA GLN A 393 25.00 -6.90 -5.85
C GLN A 393 24.00 -7.67 -4.97
N LEU A 394 23.67 -8.92 -5.30
CA LEU A 394 22.73 -9.71 -4.50
C LEU A 394 23.35 -10.10 -3.16
N SER A 395 22.71 -9.70 -2.06
CA SER A 395 23.07 -10.12 -0.70
C SER A 395 22.30 -11.36 -0.26
N LEU A 396 21.09 -11.55 -0.76
CA LEU A 396 20.22 -12.66 -0.41
C LEU A 396 19.62 -13.31 -1.67
N CYS A 397 19.77 -14.64 -1.78
CA CYS A 397 19.22 -15.42 -2.87
C CYS A 397 18.51 -16.67 -2.30
N GLU A 398 17.20 -16.73 -2.47
CA GLU A 398 16.37 -17.83 -2.00
C GLU A 398 15.78 -18.58 -3.20
N LEU A 399 16.18 -19.83 -3.38
CA LEU A 399 15.78 -20.69 -4.49
C LEU A 399 14.88 -21.81 -3.95
N ARG A 400 13.60 -21.80 -4.31
CA ARG A 400 12.62 -22.82 -3.92
C ARG A 400 12.11 -23.59 -5.13
N ARG A 401 11.97 -24.90 -5.00
CA ARG A 401 11.42 -25.78 -6.06
C ARG A 401 12.16 -25.69 -7.40
N VAL A 402 13.38 -25.15 -7.43
CA VAL A 402 14.18 -24.94 -8.64
C VAL A 402 14.85 -26.25 -9.07
N ARG A 403 15.09 -26.46 -10.36
CA ARG A 403 15.91 -27.59 -10.85
C ARG A 403 17.37 -27.44 -10.43
N ILE A 404 18.02 -28.56 -10.13
CA ILE A 404 19.44 -28.57 -9.74
C ILE A 404 20.37 -27.88 -10.77
N ALA A 405 20.13 -28.09 -12.06
CA ALA A 405 20.94 -27.48 -13.12
C ALA A 405 20.84 -25.94 -13.10
N ASP A 406 19.63 -25.41 -12.85
CA ASP A 406 19.40 -23.97 -12.76
C ASP A 406 20.05 -23.40 -11.49
N VAL A 407 19.98 -24.13 -10.36
CA VAL A 407 20.69 -23.75 -9.12
C VAL A 407 22.19 -23.67 -9.36
N GLN A 408 22.81 -24.69 -9.95
CA GLN A 408 24.25 -24.69 -10.25
C GLN A 408 24.65 -23.52 -11.14
N TRP A 409 23.85 -23.24 -12.16
CA TRP A 409 24.07 -22.11 -13.05
C TRP A 409 24.02 -20.78 -12.26
N ILE A 410 22.97 -20.53 -11.48
CA ILE A 410 22.83 -19.33 -10.64
C ILE A 410 24.02 -19.16 -9.69
N LEU A 411 24.41 -20.23 -8.99
CA LEU A 411 25.50 -20.21 -8.02
C LEU A 411 26.85 -19.80 -8.60
N SER A 412 27.04 -19.94 -9.92
CA SER A 412 28.26 -19.51 -10.59
C SER A 412 28.36 -17.99 -10.82
N PHE A 413 27.25 -17.25 -10.68
CA PHE A 413 27.22 -15.79 -10.85
C PHE A 413 27.16 -15.03 -9.53
N LEU A 414 26.84 -15.70 -8.42
CA LEU A 414 26.67 -15.04 -7.13
C LEU A 414 28.01 -14.64 -6.50
N PRO A 415 28.11 -13.44 -5.92
CA PRO A 415 29.30 -13.01 -5.22
C PRO A 415 29.50 -13.82 -3.92
N PRO A 416 30.72 -13.85 -3.38
CA PRO A 416 31.03 -14.60 -2.16
C PRO A 416 30.19 -14.21 -0.94
N THR A 417 29.75 -12.95 -0.90
CA THR A 417 28.99 -12.37 0.20
C THR A 417 27.50 -12.73 0.18
N THR A 418 26.99 -13.36 -0.88
CA THR A 418 25.57 -13.72 -0.96
C THR A 418 25.23 -14.85 -0.01
N HIS A 419 24.17 -14.67 0.77
CA HIS A 419 23.54 -15.75 1.53
C HIS A 419 22.55 -16.49 0.64
N VAL A 420 22.85 -17.77 0.37
CA VAL A 420 21.99 -18.62 -0.47
C VAL A 420 21.18 -19.57 0.38
N THR A 421 19.87 -19.61 0.15
CA THR A 421 18.96 -20.61 0.74
C THR A 421 18.29 -21.39 -0.38
N ALA A 422 18.50 -22.70 -0.45
CA ALA A 422 17.91 -23.58 -1.44
C ALA A 422 16.96 -24.59 -0.78
N ILE A 423 15.71 -24.64 -1.23
CA ILE A 423 14.61 -25.36 -0.58
C ILE A 423 13.87 -26.20 -1.63
N ASP A 424 13.57 -27.45 -1.30
CA ASP A 424 12.77 -28.36 -2.15
C ASP A 424 13.32 -28.49 -3.59
N ILE A 425 14.65 -28.56 -3.76
CA ILE A 425 15.27 -28.63 -5.09
C ILE A 425 14.87 -29.91 -5.81
N GLY A 426 14.24 -29.74 -6.98
CA GLY A 426 13.72 -30.85 -7.77
C GLY A 426 14.82 -31.71 -8.37
N ALA A 427 14.65 -33.03 -8.30
CA ALA A 427 15.47 -34.01 -9.01
C ALA A 427 15.16 -33.93 -10.52
N GLY A 428 15.66 -32.88 -11.17
CA GLY A 428 15.66 -32.79 -12.62
C GLY A 428 16.56 -33.84 -13.25
N ASN A 429 16.55 -33.93 -14.59
CA ASN A 429 17.49 -34.75 -15.35
C ASN A 429 18.92 -34.53 -14.83
N ARG A 430 19.67 -35.63 -14.70
CA ARG A 430 21.04 -35.63 -14.14
C ARG A 430 21.85 -34.48 -14.76
N PRO A 431 22.42 -33.57 -13.96
CA PRO A 431 23.20 -32.47 -14.49
C PRO A 431 24.39 -33.01 -15.28
N SER A 432 24.64 -32.45 -16.47
CA SER A 432 25.92 -32.61 -17.14
C SER A 432 26.99 -31.92 -16.27
N LEU A 433 27.97 -32.71 -15.82
CA LEU A 433 28.93 -32.47 -14.73
C LEU A 433 29.92 -31.30 -14.91
N ILE A 434 29.65 -30.29 -15.73
CA ILE A 434 30.56 -29.15 -15.89
C ILE A 434 30.35 -28.20 -14.71
N ALA A 435 30.93 -28.54 -13.56
CA ALA A 435 30.88 -27.76 -12.34
C ALA A 435 31.72 -26.49 -12.51
N LYS A 436 31.07 -25.33 -12.66
CA LYS A 436 31.73 -24.05 -12.40
C LYS A 436 31.88 -23.89 -10.89
N GLU A 437 33.06 -23.44 -10.45
CA GLU A 437 33.32 -23.16 -9.04
C GLU A 437 32.43 -22.02 -8.54
N SER A 438 31.63 -22.30 -7.51
CA SER A 438 30.83 -21.29 -6.84
C SER A 438 31.66 -20.55 -5.79
N GLN A 439 31.51 -19.24 -5.72
CA GLN A 439 32.26 -18.39 -4.80
C GLN A 439 31.55 -18.17 -3.46
N ILE A 440 30.34 -18.70 -3.28
CA ILE A 440 29.49 -18.44 -2.10
C ILE A 440 30.14 -18.88 -0.78
N GLN A 441 29.93 -18.10 0.29
CA GLN A 441 30.41 -18.43 1.63
C GLN A 441 29.35 -19.05 2.54
N SER A 442 28.06 -18.87 2.24
CA SER A 442 26.94 -19.32 3.08
C SER A 442 25.86 -20.00 2.24
N LEU A 443 25.60 -21.28 2.52
CA LEU A 443 24.55 -22.07 1.88
C LEU A 443 23.66 -22.72 2.95
N ARG A 444 22.35 -22.52 2.84
CA ARG A 444 21.35 -23.25 3.61
C ARG A 444 20.56 -24.17 2.69
N LEU A 445 20.50 -25.46 3.03
CA LEU A 445 19.76 -26.47 2.29
C LEU A 445 18.58 -27.00 3.13
N GLU A 446 17.39 -26.93 2.57
CA GLU A 446 16.18 -27.53 3.13
C GLU A 446 15.64 -28.58 2.17
N HIS A 447 15.36 -29.78 2.68
CA HIS A 447 14.71 -30.86 1.93
C HIS A 447 15.47 -31.46 0.74
N SER A 448 16.75 -31.12 0.51
CA SER A 448 17.52 -31.68 -0.61
C SER A 448 19.03 -31.74 -0.35
N SER A 449 19.59 -32.95 -0.30
CA SER A 449 21.05 -33.19 -0.23
C SER A 449 21.69 -33.33 -1.62
N ILE A 450 20.90 -33.47 -2.68
CA ILE A 450 21.41 -33.74 -4.04
C ILE A 450 22.25 -32.58 -4.58
N VAL A 451 22.00 -31.35 -4.10
CA VAL A 451 22.80 -30.17 -4.44
C VAL A 451 24.26 -30.35 -4.00
N LEU A 452 24.52 -31.00 -2.86
CA LEU A 452 25.88 -31.19 -2.34
C LEU A 452 26.75 -32.07 -3.24
N VAL A 453 26.14 -33.09 -3.87
CA VAL A 453 26.87 -33.99 -4.78
C VAL A 453 27.33 -33.25 -6.04
N ALA A 454 26.61 -32.20 -6.42
CA ALA A 454 26.83 -31.47 -7.67
C ALA A 454 27.52 -30.10 -7.45
N LEU A 455 27.79 -29.71 -6.20
CA LEU A 455 28.32 -28.39 -5.86
C LEU A 455 29.82 -28.45 -5.63
N THR A 456 30.57 -27.64 -6.37
CA THR A 456 31.97 -27.30 -6.06
C THR A 456 32.02 -25.87 -5.55
N ALA A 457 32.20 -25.69 -4.23
CA ALA A 457 32.20 -24.38 -3.58
C ALA A 457 33.38 -24.27 -2.60
N PRO A 458 34.60 -23.99 -3.10
CA PRO A 458 35.81 -23.96 -2.27
C PRO A 458 35.79 -22.87 -1.17
N MET A 459 34.97 -21.83 -1.35
CA MET A 459 34.84 -20.71 -0.42
C MET A 459 33.75 -20.91 0.64
N LEU A 460 33.07 -22.05 0.67
CA LEU A 460 31.94 -22.29 1.56
C LEU A 460 32.39 -22.38 3.03
N LYS A 461 32.01 -21.39 3.85
CA LYS A 461 32.34 -21.32 5.29
C LYS A 461 31.19 -21.79 6.18
N LYS A 462 29.95 -21.57 5.74
CA LYS A 462 28.74 -21.90 6.50
C LYS A 462 27.83 -22.77 5.64
N LEU A 463 27.64 -24.01 6.07
CA LEU A 463 26.63 -24.92 5.53
C LEU A 463 25.60 -25.20 6.63
N ASP A 464 24.36 -24.81 6.39
CA ASP A 464 23.23 -25.11 7.27
C ASP A 464 22.32 -26.13 6.58
N MET A 465 21.99 -27.21 7.26
CA MET A 465 21.15 -28.28 6.74
C MET A 465 20.02 -28.55 7.73
N ASP A 466 18.77 -28.37 7.31
CA ASP A 466 17.63 -28.70 8.18
C ASP A 466 17.49 -30.22 8.31
N ALA A 467 17.76 -30.72 9.53
CA ALA A 467 17.75 -32.14 9.89
C ALA A 467 16.37 -32.82 9.76
N ARG A 468 15.29 -32.05 9.54
CA ARG A 468 13.94 -32.60 9.26
C ARG A 468 13.90 -33.50 8.03
N THR A 469 14.91 -33.41 7.15
CA THR A 469 15.12 -34.32 6.02
C THR A 469 15.35 -35.79 6.39
N ASN A 470 15.85 -36.08 7.59
CA ASN A 470 16.30 -37.44 7.92
C ASN A 470 15.18 -38.39 8.36
N HIS A 471 13.95 -37.91 8.62
CA HIS A 471 12.87 -38.79 9.07
C HIS A 471 12.11 -39.52 7.95
N ILE A 472 12.28 -39.13 6.68
CA ILE A 472 11.54 -39.74 5.56
C ILE A 472 12.23 -41.01 5.00
N ARG A 473 13.47 -41.31 5.39
CA ARG A 473 14.23 -42.47 4.86
C ARG A 473 14.30 -43.71 5.76
N LYS A 474 13.59 -43.77 6.90
CA LYS A 474 13.59 -44.98 7.75
C LYS A 474 12.51 -46.03 7.42
N ASN A 475 11.70 -45.83 6.39
CA ASN A 475 10.65 -46.78 5.98
C ASN A 475 10.75 -47.20 4.48
N CYS A 476 11.96 -47.28 3.92
CA CYS A 476 12.20 -47.96 2.64
C CYS A 476 13.07 -49.19 2.88
#